data_AF-A0A0Q9EVH3-F1
#
_entry.id   AF-A0A0Q9EVH3-F1
#
_cell.length_a   1.000
_cell.length_b   1.000
_cell.length_c   1.000
_cell.angle_alpha   90.00
_cell.angle_beta   90.00
_cell.angle_gamma   90.00
#
_symmetry.space_group_name_H-M   'P 1'
#
loop_
_entity.id
_entity.type
_entity.pdbx_description
1 polymer ?
#
loop_
_entity_poly.entity_id
_entity_poly.type
_entity_poly.pdbx_seq_one_letter_code
_entity_poly.pdbx_strand_id
1 'polypeptide(L)' 'MLSLLEVVSDIAELFLSWRLYVGFAVTAGLCWLLISLVPNETAQWVICVPPGLIGIFLSFRWQIRADSL' A
#
# COMPACT_ATOMS: atom_id res chain seq x y z
N MET A 1 16.84 18.43 17.98
CA MET A 1 15.84 17.59 18.68
C MET A 1 14.44 17.75 18.10
N LEU A 2 14.02 18.95 17.69
CA LEU A 2 12.72 19.19 17.05
C LEU A 2 12.57 18.55 15.65
N SER A 3 13.63 18.53 14.83
CA SER A 3 13.52 18.05 13.44
C SER A 3 13.22 16.54 13.29
N LEU A 4 13.61 15.70 14.25
CA LEU A 4 13.29 14.27 14.22
C LEU A 4 11.82 14.03 14.59
N LEU A 5 11.28 14.87 15.47
CA LEU A 5 9.90 14.76 15.94
C LEU A 5 8.90 15.22 14.87
N GLU A 6 9.24 16.27 14.12
CA GLU A 6 8.48 16.72 12.93
C GLU A 6 8.44 15.64 11.84
N VAL A 7 9.59 15.04 11.50
CA VAL A 7 9.61 13.96 10.48
C VAL A 7 8.76 12.77 10.91
N VAL A 8 8.76 12.41 12.20
CA VAL A 8 7.94 11.31 12.71
C VAL A 8 6.45 11.67 12.70
N SER A 9 6.06 12.91 13.02
CA SER A 9 4.64 13.31 12.95
C SER A 9 4.12 13.32 11.52
N ASP A 10 4.90 13.85 10.56
CA ASP A 10 4.50 13.89 9.15
C ASP A 10 4.32 12.48 8.57
N ILE A 11 5.20 11.54 8.95
CA ILE A 11 5.06 10.13 8.58
C ILE A 11 3.83 9.51 9.27
N ALA A 12 3.58 9.81 10.54
CA ALA A 12 2.42 9.28 11.26
C ALA A 12 1.09 9.77 10.65
N GLU A 13 0.99 11.04 10.27
CA GLU A 13 -0.16 11.60 9.58
C GLU A 13 -0.38 10.93 8.22
N LEU A 14 0.70 10.68 7.47
CA LEU A 14 0.64 9.93 6.22
C LEU A 14 0.05 8.53 6.44
N PHE A 15 0.54 7.78 7.44
CA PHE A 15 0.05 6.44 7.75
C PHE A 15 -1.36 6.41 8.35
N LEU A 16 -1.81 7.49 9.00
CA LEU A 16 -3.17 7.65 9.50
C LEU A 16 -4.18 8.04 8.42
N SER A 17 -3.72 8.30 7.19
CA SER A 17 -4.62 8.63 6.08
C SER A 17 -5.50 7.43 5.70
N TRP A 18 -6.82 7.64 5.77
CA TRP A 18 -7.81 6.65 5.33
C TRP A 18 -7.62 6.20 3.87
N ARG A 19 -7.01 7.03 3.02
CA ARG A 19 -6.74 6.71 1.61
C ARG A 19 -5.72 5.58 1.45
N LEU A 20 -4.68 5.56 2.29
CA LEU A 20 -3.70 4.47 2.29
C LEU A 20 -4.35 3.16 2.73
N TYR A 21 -5.17 3.18 3.77
CA TYR A 21 -5.89 1.99 4.23
C TYR A 21 -6.82 1.44 3.15
N VAL A 22 -7.54 2.31 2.43
CA VAL A 22 -8.39 1.89 1.29
C VAL A 22 -7.54 1.29 0.17
N GLY A 23 -6.43 1.92 -0.19
CA GLY A 23 -5.52 1.41 -1.22
C GLY A 23 -4.91 0.05 -0.85
N PHE A 24 -4.49 -0.13 0.40
CA PHE A 24 -4.02 -1.41 0.92
C PHE A 24 -5.12 -2.47 0.99
N ALA A 25 -6.34 -2.11 1.37
CA ALA A 25 -7.47 -3.04 1.39
C ALA A 25 -7.80 -3.57 -0.02
N VAL A 26 -7.81 -2.69 -1.02
CA VAL A 26 -8.02 -3.08 -2.44
C VAL A 26 -6.87 -3.97 -2.92
N THR A 27 -5.62 -3.60 -2.62
CA THR A 27 -4.44 -4.38 -3.00
C THR A 27 -4.45 -5.77 -2.35
N ALA A 28 -4.75 -5.84 -1.06
CA ALA A 28 -4.88 -7.09 -0.33
C ALA A 28 -6.02 -7.96 -0.87
N GLY A 29 -7.16 -7.36 -1.22
CA GLY A 29 -8.28 -8.07 -1.85
C GLY A 29 -7.90 -8.68 -3.21
N LEU A 30 -7.13 -7.95 -4.03
CA LEU A 30 -6.61 -8.47 -5.29
C LEU A 30 -5.62 -9.62 -5.08
N CYS A 31 -4.68 -9.48 -4.15
CA CYS A 31 -3.73 -10.55 -3.82
C CYS A 31 -4.43 -11.79 -3.26
N TRP A 32 -5.45 -11.60 -2.41
CA TRP A 32 -6.28 -12.71 -1.91
C TRP A 32 -6.95 -13.45 -3.06
N LEU A 33 -7.57 -12.72 -3.99
CA LEU A 33 -8.27 -13.33 -5.13
C LEU A 33 -7.33 -14.08 -6.06
N LEU A 34 -6.10 -13.60 -6.24
CA LEU A 34 -5.06 -14.31 -6.99
C LEU A 34 -4.63 -15.61 -6.28
N ILE A 35 -4.47 -15.56 -4.96
CA ILE A 35 -4.11 -16.74 -4.15
C ILE A 35 -5.21 -17.79 -4.19
N SER A 36 -6.49 -17.40 -4.15
CA SER A 36 -7.60 -18.35 -4.17
C SER A 36 -7.80 -19.05 -5.52
N LEU A 37 -7.29 -18.47 -6.62
CA LEU A 37 -7.43 -19.02 -7.97
C LEU A 37 -6.23 -19.87 -8.41
N VAL A 38 -5.05 -19.68 -7.82
CA VAL A 38 -3.82 -20.36 -8.25
C VAL A 38 -3.49 -21.49 -7.27
N PRO A 39 -3.48 -22.77 -7.68
CA PRO A 39 -3.25 -23.90 -6.78
C PRO A 39 -1.77 -24.16 -6.45
N ASN A 40 -0.84 -23.42 -7.06
CA ASN A 40 0.61 -23.58 -6.86
C ASN A 40 1.17 -22.45 -6.00
N GLU A 41 1.71 -22.79 -4.83
CA GLU A 41 2.24 -21.84 -3.85
C GLU A 41 3.36 -20.95 -4.42
N THR A 42 4.32 -21.51 -5.15
CA THR A 42 5.40 -20.73 -5.76
C THR A 42 4.87 -19.75 -6.82
N ALA A 43 3.89 -20.20 -7.61
CA ALA A 43 3.27 -19.34 -8.62
C ALA A 43 2.45 -18.20 -8.00
N GLN A 44 1.77 -18.44 -6.86
CA GLN A 44 1.04 -17.40 -6.13
C GLN A 44 1.96 -16.24 -5.75
N TRP A 45 3.14 -16.52 -5.19
CA TRP A 45 4.10 -15.47 -4.81
C TRP A 45 4.59 -14.68 -6.02
N VAL A 46 4.98 -15.36 -7.09
CA VAL A 46 5.46 -14.71 -8.32
C VAL A 46 4.39 -13.81 -8.95
N ILE A 47 3.12 -14.20 -8.85
CA ILE A 47 1.99 -13.45 -9.42
C ILE A 47 1.52 -12.33 -8.49
N CYS A 48 1.52 -12.52 -7.17
CA CYS A 48 1.03 -11.53 -6.19
C CYS A 48 2.05 -10.44 -5.85
N VAL A 49 3.36 -10.71 -5.93
CA VAL A 49 4.39 -9.70 -5.59
C VAL A 49 4.33 -8.48 -6.51
N PRO A 50 4.28 -8.60 -7.85
CA PRO A 50 4.18 -7.44 -8.73
C PRO A 50 2.96 -6.54 -8.47
N PRO A 51 1.70 -7.04 -8.44
CA PRO A 51 0.54 -6.21 -8.17
C PRO A 51 0.53 -5.70 -6.73
N GLY A 52 1.08 -6.45 -5.75
CA GLY A 52 1.26 -5.97 -4.39
C GLY A 52 2.15 -4.73 -4.31
N LEU A 53 3.32 -4.78 -4.95
CA LEU A 53 4.26 -3.64 -5.00
C LEU A 53 3.65 -2.45 -5.75
N ILE A 54 3.00 -2.70 -6.88
CA ILE A 54 2.36 -1.65 -7.67
C ILE A 54 1.21 -1.01 -6.88
N GLY A 55 0.38 -1.81 -6.21
CA GLY A 55 -0.75 -1.33 -5.41
C GLY A 55 -0.30 -0.48 -4.22
N ILE A 56 0.77 -0.89 -3.55
CA ILE A 56 1.40 -0.08 -2.48
C ILE A 56 1.90 1.25 -3.06
N PHE A 57 2.68 1.22 -4.14
CA PHE A 57 3.24 2.42 -4.75
C PHE A 57 2.16 3.40 -5.23
N LEU A 58 1.11 2.90 -5.87
CA LEU A 58 -0.03 3.70 -6.32
C LEU A 58 -0.79 4.32 -5.15
N SER A 59 -0.93 3.60 -4.03
CA SER A 59 -1.58 4.10 -2.82
C SER A 59 -0.81 5.30 -2.24
N PHE A 60 0.51 5.21 -2.13
CA PHE A 60 1.36 6.33 -1.71
C PHE A 60 1.30 7.50 -2.69
N ARG A 61 1.37 7.22 -4.00
CA ARG A 61 1.28 8.27 -5.02
C ARG A 61 -0.09 8.98 -5.01
N TRP A 62 -1.18 8.25 -4.73
CA TRP A 62 -2.51 8.83 -4.61
C TRP A 62 -2.62 9.75 -3.39
N GLN A 63 -2.07 9.33 -2.25
CA GLN A 63 -2.06 10.16 -1.04
C GLN A 63 -1.23 11.44 -1.23
N ILE A 64 0.01 11.34 -1.72
CA ILE A 64 0.87 12.52 -1.95
C ILE A 64 0.20 13.51 -2.92
N ARG A 65 -0.45 12.99 -3.98
CA ARG A 65 -1.16 13.85 -4.94
C ARG A 65 -2.40 14.50 -4.32
N ALA A 66 -3.10 13.81 -3.44
CA ALA A 66 -4.27 14.35 -2.74
C ALA A 66 -3.87 15.42 -1.72
N ASP A 67 -2.74 15.28 -1.05
CA ASP A 67 -2.22 16.27 -0.08
C ASP A 67 -1.64 17.52 -0.78
N SER A 68 -1.28 17.42 -2.06
CA SER A 68 -0.76 18.54 -2.87
C SER A 68 -1.84 19.41 -3.52
N LEU A 69 -3.13 19.04 -3.40
CA LEU A 69 -4.29 19.73 -3.98
C LEU A 69 -5.03 20.54 -2.92
#